data_AF-A0A485KAT5-F1
#
_entry.id   AF-A0A485KAT5-F1
#
_cell.length_a   1.000
_cell.length_b   1.000
_cell.length_c   1.000
_cell.angle_alpha   90.00
_cell.angle_beta   90.00
_cell.angle_gamma   90.00
#
_symmetry.space_group_name_H-M   'P 1'
#
loop_
_entity.id
_entity.type
_entity.pdbx_description
1 polymer ?
#
loop_
_entity_poly.entity_id
_entity_poly.type
_entity_poly.pdbx_seq_one_letter_code
_entity_poly.pdbx_strand_id
1 'polypeptide(L)'
;MDEVFKAVESYIDDGATALEHKLLESHGGPSMTSTQAEEIHEGVNKYMDTVRSAFVKNFDKFELYIGRNVFVAPDNIAEMQQTLQAHQDAQEADLGQWQDADPVQVEVELHALRREIVAATHQHAALRTTKADLDHQIASINQLVVDLNFTQDIPRTVGPLGQHVESAVALRTAIGSMRELQSHLDTKKVDMAPKHHPLTYDAIASRFNKQPLQGPMEDLVHVNLLFRS
;
A
#
# COMPACT_ATOMS: atom_id res chain seq x y z
N MET A 1 -31.95 18.63 5.32
CA MET A 1 -30.94 19.70 5.37
C MET A 1 -29.63 19.15 5.89
N ASP A 2 -29.66 18.37 6.96
CA ASP A 2 -28.49 17.68 7.54
C ASP A 2 -27.66 16.86 6.54
N GLU A 3 -28.29 16.16 5.60
CA GLU A 3 -27.57 15.41 4.57
C GLU A 3 -26.79 16.31 3.62
N VAL A 4 -27.37 17.47 3.26
CA VAL A 4 -26.72 18.48 2.41
C VAL A 4 -25.54 19.10 3.17
N PHE A 5 -25.71 19.38 4.47
CA PHE A 5 -24.64 19.86 5.32
C PHE A 5 -23.46 18.88 5.35
N LYS A 6 -23.72 17.60 5.67
CA LYS A 6 -22.70 16.55 5.73
C LYS A 6 -22.00 16.32 4.40
N ALA A 7 -22.73 16.38 3.28
CA ALA A 7 -22.15 16.23 1.96
C ALA A 7 -21.16 17.37 1.65
N VAL A 8 -21.53 18.62 1.94
CA VAL A 8 -20.64 19.77 1.72
C VAL A 8 -19.46 19.78 2.69
N GLU A 9 -19.65 19.36 3.94
CA GLU A 9 -18.56 19.17 4.89
C GLU A 9 -17.54 18.14 4.38
N SER A 10 -18.00 17.00 3.87
CA SER A 10 -17.13 16.00 3.22
C SER A 10 -16.35 16.59 2.05
N TYR A 11 -16.97 17.42 1.21
CA TYR A 11 -16.28 18.07 0.09
C TYR A 11 -15.24 19.10 0.54
N ILE A 12 -15.45 19.77 1.69
CA ILE A 12 -14.44 20.67 2.27
C ILE A 12 -13.22 19.87 2.72
N ASP A 13 -13.44 18.70 3.34
CA ASP A 13 -12.35 17.82 3.79
C ASP A 13 -11.58 17.20 2.61
N ASP A 14 -12.29 16.76 1.57
CA ASP A 14 -11.67 16.31 0.31
C ASP A 14 -10.88 17.45 -0.34
N GLY A 15 -11.42 18.67 -0.30
CA GLY A 15 -10.76 19.88 -0.79
C GLY A 15 -9.50 20.24 -0.02
N ALA A 16 -9.48 20.02 1.31
CA ALA A 16 -8.31 20.21 2.15
C ALA A 16 -7.18 19.27 1.73
N THR A 17 -7.50 17.99 1.59
CA THR A 17 -6.55 16.96 1.17
C THR A 17 -6.01 17.22 -0.24
N ALA A 18 -6.88 17.61 -1.18
CA ALA A 18 -6.48 17.93 -2.55
C ALA A 18 -5.61 19.20 -2.62
N LEU A 19 -5.93 20.22 -1.82
CA LEU A 19 -5.15 21.46 -1.76
C LEU A 19 -3.75 21.19 -1.19
N GLU A 20 -3.67 20.45 -0.08
CA GLU A 20 -2.41 20.05 0.53
C GLU A 20 -1.55 19.26 -0.46
N HIS A 21 -2.13 18.24 -1.10
CA HIS A 21 -1.43 17.44 -2.11
C HIS A 21 -0.87 18.31 -3.24
N LYS A 22 -1.67 19.23 -3.79
CA LYS A 22 -1.23 20.17 -4.84
C LYS A 22 -0.12 21.11 -4.38
N LEU A 23 -0.17 21.57 -3.14
CA LEU A 23 0.87 22.44 -2.58
C LEU A 23 2.18 21.67 -2.38
N LEU A 24 2.09 20.43 -1.88
CA LEU A 24 3.24 19.53 -1.75
C LEU A 24 3.81 19.14 -3.12
N GLU A 25 2.99 18.91 -4.16
CA GLU A 25 3.48 18.64 -5.52
C GLU A 25 4.15 19.86 -6.17
N SER A 26 3.62 21.05 -5.94
CA SER A 26 4.14 22.29 -6.54
C SER A 26 5.40 22.82 -5.84
N HIS A 27 5.56 22.57 -4.54
CA HIS A 27 6.73 22.97 -3.76
C HIS A 27 7.73 21.80 -3.54
N GLY A 28 7.28 20.56 -3.71
CA GLY A 28 8.02 19.32 -3.48
C GLY A 28 8.87 18.89 -4.67
N GLY A 29 9.92 19.65 -4.95
CA GLY A 29 11.11 19.09 -5.58
C GLY A 29 11.93 18.24 -4.58
N PRO A 30 13.05 17.63 -5.01
CA PRO A 30 13.91 16.76 -4.20
C PRO A 30 14.58 17.41 -2.97
N SER A 31 14.18 18.63 -2.60
CA SER A 31 14.77 19.45 -1.53
C SER A 31 13.77 19.95 -0.50
N MET A 32 12.51 19.51 -0.53
CA MET A 32 11.52 19.93 0.47
C MET A 32 11.87 19.32 1.83
N THR A 33 12.04 20.18 2.83
CA THR A 33 12.34 19.72 4.19
C THR A 33 11.07 19.28 4.89
N SER A 34 11.19 18.36 5.84
CA SER A 34 10.05 17.92 6.67
C SER A 34 9.32 19.10 7.34
N THR A 35 10.07 20.13 7.74
CA THR A 35 9.52 21.35 8.34
C THR A 35 8.65 22.17 7.38
N GLN A 36 9.02 22.25 6.11
CA GLN A 36 8.23 22.96 5.09
C GLN A 36 6.94 22.21 4.76
N ALA A 37 6.97 20.87 4.74
CA ALA A 37 5.78 20.06 4.58
C ALA A 37 4.80 20.27 5.74
N GLU A 38 5.31 20.36 6.97
CA GLU A 38 4.52 20.58 8.18
C GLU A 38 3.91 22.00 8.23
N GLU A 39 4.66 23.02 7.82
CA GLU A 39 4.15 24.39 7.68
C GLU A 39 3.02 24.49 6.63
N ILE A 40 3.14 23.75 5.51
CA ILE A 40 2.07 23.66 4.50
C ILE A 40 0.83 22.99 5.09
N HIS A 41 1.00 21.88 5.80
CA HIS A 41 -0.11 21.16 6.45
C HIS A 41 -0.85 22.07 7.46
N GLU A 42 -0.11 22.75 8.33
CA GLU A 42 -0.70 23.68 9.32
C GLU A 42 -1.40 24.86 8.63
N GLY A 43 -0.79 25.42 7.58
CA GLY A 43 -1.37 26.51 6.79
C GLY A 43 -2.68 26.12 6.11
N VAL A 44 -2.73 24.94 5.49
CA VAL A 44 -3.94 24.39 4.86
C VAL A 44 -5.03 24.14 5.89
N ASN A 45 -4.70 23.52 7.03
CA ASN A 45 -5.67 23.27 8.09
C ASN A 45 -6.27 24.56 8.62
N LYS A 46 -5.45 25.57 8.91
CA LYS A 46 -5.93 26.87 9.40
C LYS A 46 -6.82 27.60 8.38
N TYR A 47 -6.46 27.53 7.10
CA TYR A 47 -7.30 28.07 6.04
C TYR A 47 -8.64 27.33 5.97
N MET A 48 -8.61 25.99 5.98
CA MET A 48 -9.82 25.16 5.88
C MET A 48 -10.72 25.29 7.11
N ASP A 49 -10.17 25.52 8.31
CA ASP A 49 -10.97 25.84 9.49
C ASP A 49 -11.73 27.16 9.32
N THR A 50 -11.12 28.15 8.67
CA THR A 50 -11.77 29.42 8.36
C THR A 50 -12.89 29.22 7.33
N VAL A 51 -12.64 28.42 6.29
CA VAL A 51 -13.65 28.04 5.29
C VAL A 51 -14.81 27.30 5.95
N ARG A 52 -14.52 26.31 6.80
CA ARG A 52 -15.52 25.54 7.55
C ARG A 52 -16.35 26.46 8.45
N SER A 53 -15.72 27.36 9.19
CA SER A 53 -16.44 28.32 10.04
C SER A 53 -17.34 29.27 9.24
N ALA A 54 -16.87 29.75 8.08
CA ALA A 54 -17.67 30.59 7.19
C ALA A 54 -18.83 29.80 6.57
N PHE A 55 -18.57 28.56 6.15
CA PHE A 55 -19.58 27.65 5.62
C PHE A 55 -20.69 27.41 6.64
N VAL A 56 -20.38 26.99 7.87
CA VAL A 56 -21.37 26.75 8.93
C VAL A 56 -22.27 27.98 9.13
N LYS A 57 -21.69 29.16 9.29
CA LYS A 57 -22.45 30.41 9.48
C LYS A 57 -23.35 30.75 8.30
N ASN A 58 -22.92 30.46 7.08
CA ASN A 58 -23.72 30.70 5.88
C ASN A 58 -24.78 29.62 5.70
N PHE A 59 -24.48 28.38 6.08
CA PHE A 59 -25.41 27.27 6.01
C PHE A 59 -26.56 27.44 6.99
N ASP A 60 -26.31 27.94 8.21
CA ASP A 60 -27.39 28.27 9.17
C ASP A 60 -28.42 29.24 8.55
N LYS A 61 -27.95 30.25 7.81
CA LYS A 61 -28.82 31.20 7.10
C LYS A 61 -29.55 30.55 5.94
N PHE A 62 -28.87 29.68 5.20
CA PHE A 62 -29.45 28.93 4.10
C PHE A 62 -30.55 27.99 4.60
N GLU A 63 -30.30 27.24 5.67
CA GLU A 63 -31.27 26.37 6.30
C GLU A 63 -32.49 27.16 6.78
N LEU A 64 -32.27 28.28 7.47
CA LEU A 64 -33.35 29.17 7.89
C LEU A 64 -34.17 29.67 6.70
N TYR A 65 -33.51 30.04 5.60
CA TYR A 65 -34.18 30.50 4.39
C TYR A 65 -35.04 29.39 3.76
N ILE A 66 -34.47 28.21 3.59
CA ILE A 66 -35.16 27.04 3.03
C ILE A 66 -36.36 26.66 3.90
N GLY A 67 -36.18 26.61 5.21
CA GLY A 67 -37.24 26.29 6.17
C GLY A 67 -38.32 27.35 6.30
N ARG A 68 -38.07 28.61 5.88
CA ARG A 68 -39.05 29.71 5.94
C ARG A 68 -39.70 30.08 4.62
N ASN A 69 -39.06 29.78 3.49
CA ASN A 69 -39.50 30.29 2.18
C ASN A 69 -39.73 29.19 1.16
N VAL A 70 -39.06 28.04 1.28
CA VAL A 70 -39.14 26.96 0.28
C VAL A 70 -40.03 25.83 0.76
N PHE A 71 -39.82 25.34 1.98
CA PHE A 71 -40.63 24.27 2.57
C PHE A 71 -41.69 24.79 3.55
N VAL A 72 -42.21 26.00 3.31
CA VAL A 72 -43.33 26.54 4.09
C VAL A 72 -44.62 26.41 3.29
N ALA A 73 -45.59 25.77 3.94
CA ALA A 73 -46.98 25.77 3.55
C ALA A 73 -47.56 27.20 3.73
N PRO A 74 -48.03 27.86 2.67
CA PRO A 74 -48.71 29.15 2.80
C PRO A 74 -49.94 29.04 3.71
N ASP A 75 -50.18 30.05 4.55
CA ASP A 75 -51.29 30.05 5.53
C ASP A 75 -52.68 29.90 4.88
N ASN A 76 -52.80 30.30 3.61
CA ASN A 76 -54.02 30.17 2.80
C ASN A 76 -54.09 28.85 2.02
N ILE A 77 -53.32 27.81 2.40
CA ILE A 77 -53.36 26.52 1.72
C ILE A 77 -54.77 25.92 1.66
N ALA A 78 -55.59 26.10 2.70
CA ALA A 78 -56.97 25.59 2.70
C ALA A 78 -57.83 26.29 1.63
N GLU A 79 -57.66 27.59 1.44
CA GLU A 79 -58.36 28.36 0.41
C GLU A 79 -57.82 28.03 -0.98
N MET A 80 -56.50 27.88 -1.15
CA MET A 80 -55.91 27.43 -2.42
C MET A 80 -56.31 25.99 -2.77
N GLN A 81 -56.40 25.09 -1.79
CA GLN A 81 -56.89 23.73 -1.98
C GLN A 81 -58.38 23.72 -2.34
N GLN A 82 -59.22 24.54 -1.71
CA GLN A 82 -60.61 24.70 -2.12
C GLN A 82 -60.73 25.27 -3.53
N THR A 83 -59.86 26.22 -3.89
CA THR A 83 -59.85 26.80 -5.24
C THR A 83 -59.38 25.75 -6.26
N LEU A 84 -58.34 24.97 -5.95
CA LEU A 84 -57.83 23.87 -6.78
C LEU A 84 -58.84 22.73 -6.90
N GLN A 85 -59.53 22.35 -5.82
CA GLN A 85 -60.60 21.35 -5.85
C GLN A 85 -61.79 21.83 -6.69
N ALA A 86 -62.20 23.09 -6.54
CA ALA A 86 -63.24 23.67 -7.40
C ALA A 86 -62.83 23.75 -8.88
N HIS A 87 -61.54 23.86 -9.19
CA HIS A 87 -61.02 23.77 -10.57
C HIS A 87 -60.85 22.31 -11.03
N GLN A 88 -60.57 21.37 -10.13
CA GLN A 88 -60.48 19.92 -10.41
C GLN A 88 -61.86 19.31 -10.66
N ASP A 89 -62.90 19.71 -9.91
CA ASP A 89 -64.29 19.31 -10.16
C ASP A 89 -64.78 19.84 -11.53
N ALA A 90 -64.21 20.95 -12.02
CA ALA A 90 -64.45 21.46 -13.37
C ALA A 90 -63.59 20.76 -14.46
N GLN A 91 -62.53 20.06 -14.08
CA GLN A 91 -61.61 19.30 -14.95
C GLN A 91 -61.70 17.77 -14.76
N GLU A 92 -62.65 17.26 -13.98
CA GLU A 92 -62.91 15.81 -13.79
C GLU A 92 -63.23 15.07 -15.11
N ALA A 93 -63.40 15.79 -16.23
CA ALA A 93 -63.42 15.20 -17.57
C ALA A 93 -62.05 14.70 -18.07
N ASP A 94 -60.93 15.06 -17.44
CA ASP A 94 -59.57 14.75 -17.91
C ASP A 94 -58.71 13.94 -16.89
N LEU A 95 -59.19 13.77 -15.65
CA LEU A 95 -58.50 12.95 -14.61
C LEU A 95 -58.79 11.44 -14.72
N GLY A 96 -59.53 11.00 -15.74
CA GLY A 96 -59.82 9.58 -16.01
C GLY A 96 -58.59 8.71 -16.27
N GLN A 97 -57.38 9.28 -16.38
CA GLN A 97 -56.14 8.53 -16.56
C GLN A 97 -55.59 7.86 -15.29
N TRP A 98 -55.97 8.30 -14.08
CA TRP A 98 -55.51 7.68 -12.83
C TRP A 98 -56.47 6.61 -12.27
N GLN A 99 -57.71 6.58 -12.79
CA GLN A 99 -58.70 5.56 -12.44
C GLN A 99 -58.55 4.24 -13.22
N ASP A 100 -57.66 4.19 -14.21
CA ASP A 100 -57.49 3.03 -15.10
C ASP A 100 -56.37 2.07 -14.65
N ALA A 101 -55.67 2.38 -13.55
CA ALA A 101 -54.75 1.43 -12.92
C ALA A 101 -55.55 0.41 -12.11
N ASP A 102 -55.69 -0.80 -12.65
CA ASP A 102 -56.32 -1.92 -11.95
C ASP A 102 -55.63 -2.12 -10.59
N PRO A 103 -56.34 -1.97 -9.46
CA PRO A 103 -55.75 -2.09 -8.12
C PRO A 103 -55.06 -3.45 -7.92
N VAL A 104 -55.51 -4.48 -8.64
CA VAL A 104 -54.89 -5.81 -8.62
C VAL A 104 -53.50 -5.79 -9.25
N GLN A 105 -53.28 -5.04 -10.33
CA GLN A 105 -51.96 -4.92 -10.97
C GLN A 105 -50.97 -4.19 -10.06
N VAL A 106 -51.40 -3.10 -9.42
CA VAL A 106 -50.57 -2.36 -8.47
C VAL A 106 -50.17 -3.24 -7.27
N GLU A 107 -51.10 -4.07 -6.78
CA GLU A 107 -50.82 -5.00 -5.69
C GLU A 107 -49.83 -6.10 -6.10
N VAL A 108 -49.94 -6.63 -7.32
CA VAL A 108 -49.00 -7.60 -7.89
C VAL A 108 -47.59 -6.99 -8.03
N GLU A 109 -47.48 -5.77 -8.56
CA GLU A 109 -46.22 -5.05 -8.68
C GLU A 109 -45.59 -4.76 -7.31
N LEU A 110 -46.40 -4.32 -6.35
CA LEU A 110 -45.94 -4.09 -4.98
C LEU A 110 -45.40 -5.38 -4.34
N HIS A 111 -46.06 -6.51 -4.57
CA HIS A 111 -45.59 -7.82 -4.10
C HIS A 111 -44.33 -8.30 -4.83
N ALA A 112 -44.16 -7.97 -6.12
CA ALA A 112 -42.93 -8.24 -6.85
C ALA A 112 -41.77 -7.40 -6.29
N LEU A 113 -41.97 -6.10 -6.11
CA LEU A 113 -40.97 -5.17 -5.60
C LEU A 113 -40.55 -5.51 -4.16
N ARG A 114 -41.51 -5.90 -3.30
CA ARG A 114 -41.21 -6.39 -1.95
C ARG A 114 -40.30 -7.62 -1.97
N ARG A 115 -40.54 -8.57 -2.89
CA ARG A 115 -39.68 -9.75 -3.04
C ARG A 115 -38.28 -9.37 -3.52
N GLU A 116 -38.19 -8.43 -4.46
CA GLU A 116 -36.91 -7.91 -4.95
C GLU A 116 -36.11 -7.21 -3.84
N ILE A 117 -36.76 -6.39 -3.02
CA ILE A 117 -36.12 -5.74 -1.86
C ILE A 117 -35.55 -6.78 -0.89
N VAL A 118 -36.31 -7.84 -0.59
CA VAL A 118 -35.83 -8.90 0.32
C VAL A 118 -34.64 -9.63 -0.30
N ALA A 119 -34.70 -9.98 -1.59
CA ALA A 119 -33.60 -10.61 -2.29
C ALA A 119 -32.33 -9.73 -2.31
N ALA A 120 -32.48 -8.45 -2.66
CA ALA A 120 -31.40 -7.47 -2.66
C ALA A 120 -30.81 -7.28 -1.25
N THR A 121 -31.64 -7.28 -0.21
CA THR A 121 -31.19 -7.17 1.18
C THR A 121 -30.35 -8.37 1.59
N HIS A 122 -30.77 -9.59 1.23
CA HIS A 122 -29.99 -10.81 1.48
C HIS A 122 -28.65 -10.80 0.75
N GLN A 123 -28.65 -10.38 -0.52
CA GLN A 123 -27.43 -10.26 -1.31
C GLN A 123 -26.48 -9.22 -0.72
N HIS A 124 -27.00 -8.07 -0.31
CA HIS A 124 -26.22 -7.02 0.34
C HIS A 124 -25.62 -7.50 1.67
N ALA A 125 -26.36 -8.25 2.48
CA ALA A 125 -25.85 -8.85 3.71
C ALA A 125 -24.71 -9.84 3.43
N ALA A 126 -24.86 -10.72 2.43
CA ALA A 126 -23.82 -11.66 2.02
C ALA A 126 -22.56 -10.95 1.50
N LEU A 127 -22.72 -9.89 0.71
CA LEU A 127 -21.60 -9.07 0.23
C LEU A 127 -20.90 -8.35 1.38
N ARG A 128 -21.65 -7.92 2.40
CA ARG A 128 -21.06 -7.27 3.58
C ARG A 128 -20.23 -8.26 4.41
N THR A 129 -20.68 -9.51 4.56
CA THR A 129 -19.89 -10.54 5.25
C THR A 129 -18.63 -10.89 4.48
N THR A 130 -18.71 -11.06 3.16
CA THR A 130 -17.51 -11.37 2.36
C THR A 130 -16.52 -10.21 2.35
N LYS A 131 -16.99 -8.96 2.34
CA LYS A 131 -16.13 -7.79 2.50
C LYS A 131 -15.40 -7.83 3.85
N ALA A 132 -16.11 -8.09 4.95
CA ALA A 132 -15.49 -8.16 6.27
C ALA A 132 -14.42 -9.26 6.36
N ASP A 133 -14.66 -10.43 5.75
CA ASP A 133 -13.69 -11.51 5.68
C ASP A 133 -12.44 -11.11 4.87
N LEU A 134 -12.63 -10.39 3.76
CA LEU A 134 -11.51 -9.86 2.96
C LEU A 134 -10.71 -8.80 3.71
N ASP A 135 -11.38 -7.88 4.41
CA ASP A 135 -10.72 -6.87 5.24
C ASP A 135 -9.88 -7.52 6.34
N HIS A 136 -10.36 -8.61 6.95
CA HIS A 136 -9.58 -9.41 7.89
C HIS A 136 -8.37 -10.07 7.23
N GLN A 137 -8.51 -10.61 6.01
CA GLN A 137 -7.37 -11.20 5.29
C GLN A 137 -6.31 -10.16 4.93
N ILE A 138 -6.73 -8.96 4.49
CA ILE A 138 -5.83 -7.84 4.20
C ILE A 138 -5.09 -7.42 5.47
N ALA A 139 -5.80 -7.31 6.60
CA ALA A 139 -5.18 -6.99 7.88
C ALA A 139 -4.13 -8.05 8.29
N SER A 140 -4.45 -9.35 8.14
CA SER A 140 -3.50 -10.44 8.39
C SER A 140 -2.27 -10.38 7.49
N ILE A 141 -2.43 -10.07 6.20
CA ILE A 141 -1.31 -9.91 5.26
C ILE A 141 -0.45 -8.71 5.65
N ASN A 142 -1.06 -7.58 5.97
CA ASN A 142 -0.33 -6.39 6.42
C ASN A 142 0.46 -6.69 7.70
N GLN A 143 -0.13 -7.43 8.65
CA GLN A 143 0.58 -7.88 9.84
C GLN A 143 1.77 -8.78 9.49
N LEU A 144 1.60 -9.73 8.57
CA LEU A 144 2.70 -10.57 8.10
C LEU A 144 3.81 -9.73 7.44
N VAL A 145 3.48 -8.70 6.68
CA VAL A 145 4.46 -7.79 6.07
C VAL A 145 5.24 -7.03 7.15
N VAL A 146 4.55 -6.52 8.18
CA VAL A 146 5.19 -5.88 9.34
C VAL A 146 6.08 -6.86 10.08
N ASP A 147 5.60 -8.09 10.32
CA ASP A 147 6.35 -9.16 10.96
C ASP A 147 7.54 -9.58 10.11
N LEU A 148 7.49 -9.45 8.77
CA LEU A 148 8.63 -9.71 7.88
C LEU A 148 9.55 -8.50 7.72
N ASN A 149 9.20 -7.33 8.25
CA ASN A 149 9.99 -6.12 8.09
C ASN A 149 11.38 -6.23 8.76
N PHE A 150 11.55 -7.12 9.75
CA PHE A 150 12.89 -7.41 10.29
C PHE A 150 13.84 -8.00 9.24
N THR A 151 13.32 -8.60 8.17
CA THR A 151 14.13 -9.11 7.06
C THR A 151 14.65 -8.01 6.14
N GLN A 152 14.03 -6.83 6.18
CA GLN A 152 14.39 -5.67 5.37
C GLN A 152 15.66 -4.99 5.89
N ASP A 153 15.87 -5.01 7.21
CA ASP A 153 17.05 -4.45 7.90
C ASP A 153 18.22 -5.44 8.05
N ILE A 154 18.09 -6.68 7.52
CA ILE A 154 19.22 -7.63 7.51
C ILE A 154 20.31 -7.04 6.60
N PRO A 155 21.52 -6.76 7.14
CA PRO A 155 22.61 -6.21 6.35
C PRO A 155 22.91 -7.11 5.15
N ARG A 156 22.83 -6.57 3.94
CA ARG A 156 23.20 -7.27 2.68
C ARG A 156 24.69 -7.69 2.62
N THR A 157 25.48 -7.38 3.66
CA THR A 157 26.86 -7.83 3.83
C THR A 157 26.97 -9.34 3.92
N VAL A 158 25.96 -10.02 4.45
CA VAL A 158 25.77 -11.45 4.20
C VAL A 158 24.94 -11.57 2.92
N GLY A 159 25.56 -12.07 1.84
CA GLY A 159 24.87 -12.39 0.58
C GLY A 159 23.61 -13.26 0.76
N PRO A 160 22.82 -13.49 -0.29
CA PRO A 160 21.54 -14.20 -0.17
C PRO A 160 21.74 -15.54 0.55
N LEU A 161 20.90 -15.81 1.56
CA LEU A 161 21.03 -16.98 2.45
C LEU A 161 21.18 -18.30 1.68
N GLY A 162 20.54 -18.41 0.51
CA GLY A 162 20.68 -19.56 -0.40
C GLY A 162 22.13 -19.82 -0.84
N GLN A 163 22.90 -18.77 -1.17
CA GLN A 163 24.30 -18.91 -1.58
C GLN A 163 25.21 -19.34 -0.42
N HIS A 164 24.92 -18.91 0.81
CA HIS A 164 25.67 -19.37 2.00
C HIS A 164 25.40 -20.83 2.31
N VAL A 165 24.14 -21.28 2.18
CA VAL A 165 23.77 -22.69 2.37
C VAL A 165 24.44 -23.57 1.31
N GLU A 166 24.41 -23.15 0.04
CA GLU A 166 25.11 -23.86 -1.04
C GLU A 166 26.62 -23.93 -0.82
N SER A 167 27.24 -22.81 -0.42
CA SER A 167 28.67 -22.75 -0.12
C SER A 167 29.05 -23.63 1.07
N ALA A 168 28.22 -23.70 2.10
CA ALA A 168 28.44 -24.58 3.26
C ALA A 168 28.32 -26.06 2.89
N VAL A 169 27.38 -26.43 2.01
CA VAL A 169 27.23 -27.79 1.48
C VAL A 169 28.42 -28.17 0.58
N ALA A 170 28.88 -27.25 -0.26
CA ALA A 170 30.07 -27.43 -1.09
C ALA A 170 31.33 -27.63 -0.23
N LEU A 171 31.53 -26.82 0.82
CA LEU A 171 32.63 -26.96 1.77
C LEU A 171 32.59 -28.30 2.50
N ARG A 172 31.41 -28.72 2.99
CA ARG A 172 31.25 -30.03 3.64
C ARG A 172 31.64 -31.17 2.70
N THR A 173 31.27 -31.06 1.43
CA THR A 173 31.58 -32.07 0.40
C THR A 173 33.08 -32.09 0.09
N ALA A 174 33.70 -30.92 -0.05
CA ALA A 174 35.14 -30.79 -0.24
C ALA A 174 35.94 -31.35 0.95
N ILE A 175 35.54 -31.07 2.19
CA ILE A 175 36.15 -31.63 3.39
C ILE A 175 36.00 -33.16 3.43
N GLY A 176 34.85 -33.68 3.01
CA GLY A 176 34.63 -35.12 2.84
C GLY A 176 35.66 -35.74 1.89
N SER A 177 35.81 -35.17 0.69
CA SER A 177 36.78 -35.65 -0.31
C SER A 177 38.24 -35.51 0.15
N MET A 178 38.59 -34.44 0.89
CA MET A 178 39.94 -34.27 1.44
C MET A 178 40.24 -35.33 2.51
N ARG A 179 39.28 -35.69 3.34
CA ARG A 179 39.44 -36.73 4.36
C ARG A 179 39.62 -38.11 3.72
N GLU A 180 38.91 -38.38 2.63
CA GLU A 180 39.05 -39.59 1.83
C GLU A 180 40.44 -39.65 1.15
N LEU A 181 40.88 -38.56 0.53
CA LEU A 181 42.23 -38.44 -0.04
C LEU A 181 43.33 -38.59 1.01
N GLN A 182 43.14 -38.05 2.21
CA GLN A 182 44.09 -38.19 3.30
C GLN A 182 44.15 -39.64 3.81
N SER A 183 43.01 -40.33 3.90
CA SER A 183 42.98 -41.76 4.17
C SER A 183 43.71 -42.57 3.09
N HIS A 184 43.60 -42.21 1.82
CA HIS A 184 44.34 -42.85 0.72
C HIS A 184 45.85 -42.55 0.76
N LEU A 185 46.26 -41.37 1.22
CA LEU A 185 47.67 -41.01 1.39
C LEU A 185 48.31 -41.72 2.59
N ASP A 186 47.57 -41.87 3.68
CA ASP A 186 48.05 -42.57 4.87
C ASP A 186 48.14 -44.08 4.65
N THR A 187 47.20 -44.69 3.90
CA THR A 187 47.34 -46.09 3.47
C THR A 187 48.51 -46.29 2.51
N LYS A 188 48.76 -45.34 1.60
CA LYS A 188 49.88 -45.42 0.65
C LYS A 188 51.25 -45.12 1.28
N LYS A 189 51.31 -44.34 2.36
CA LYS A 189 52.54 -44.14 3.17
C LYS A 189 52.97 -45.40 3.91
N VAL A 190 52.03 -46.27 4.29
CA VAL A 190 52.36 -47.57 4.89
C VAL A 190 53.06 -48.49 3.89
N ASP A 191 52.81 -48.34 2.58
CA ASP A 191 53.41 -49.14 1.51
C ASP A 191 54.71 -48.55 0.91
N MET A 192 55.18 -47.38 1.35
CA MET A 192 56.44 -46.80 0.88
C MET A 192 57.36 -46.39 2.03
N ALA A 193 58.13 -47.35 2.53
CA ALA A 193 59.39 -47.09 3.22
C ALA A 193 60.33 -46.25 2.31
N PRO A 194 61.13 -45.31 2.86
CA PRO A 194 61.87 -44.35 2.06
C PRO A 194 63.07 -45.02 1.37
N LYS A 195 63.03 -45.12 0.03
CA LYS A 195 64.24 -45.38 -0.76
C LYS A 195 65.05 -44.09 -0.81
N HIS A 196 66.12 -44.02 -0.01
CA HIS A 196 67.15 -42.99 -0.10
C HIS A 196 67.74 -42.97 -1.53
N HIS A 197 67.57 -41.86 -2.22
CA HIS A 197 68.45 -41.42 -3.32
C HIS A 197 69.08 -40.11 -2.87
N PRO A 198 70.41 -40.03 -2.68
CA PRO A 198 71.06 -38.80 -2.27
C PRO A 198 71.11 -37.84 -3.46
N LEU A 199 70.17 -36.89 -3.52
CA LEU A 199 70.27 -35.71 -4.37
C LEU A 199 71.08 -34.67 -3.63
N THR A 200 72.36 -34.56 -3.99
CA THR A 200 73.33 -33.62 -3.44
C THR A 200 72.87 -32.18 -3.71
N TYR A 201 72.66 -31.41 -2.64
CA TYR A 201 72.18 -30.02 -2.63
C TYR A 201 73.09 -29.06 -3.45
N ASP A 202 74.37 -29.42 -3.62
CA ASP A 202 75.37 -28.63 -4.36
C ASP A 202 75.12 -28.56 -5.88
N ALA A 203 74.41 -29.54 -6.45
CA ALA A 203 74.13 -29.56 -7.89
C ALA A 203 73.00 -28.60 -8.29
N ILE A 204 72.10 -28.26 -7.36
CA ILE A 204 70.98 -27.33 -7.60
C ILE A 204 71.44 -25.89 -7.33
N ALA A 205 72.24 -25.67 -6.29
CA ALA A 205 72.82 -24.36 -5.97
C ALA A 205 73.72 -23.81 -7.09
N SER A 206 74.38 -24.68 -7.85
CA SER A 206 75.25 -24.28 -8.97
C SER A 206 74.51 -23.84 -10.24
N ARG A 207 73.20 -24.15 -10.38
CA ARG A 207 72.39 -23.71 -11.53
C ARG A 207 71.79 -22.31 -11.36
N PHE A 208 71.57 -21.86 -10.12
CA PHE A 208 71.00 -20.53 -9.85
C PHE A 208 72.05 -19.41 -9.83
N ASN A 209 73.34 -19.73 -9.73
CA ASN A 209 74.42 -18.73 -9.66
C ASN A 209 74.93 -18.22 -11.02
N LYS A 210 74.24 -18.53 -12.13
CA LYS A 210 74.65 -18.15 -13.51
C LYS A 210 73.60 -17.38 -14.32
N GLN A 211 72.52 -16.89 -13.71
CA GLN A 211 71.60 -15.97 -14.38
C GLN A 211 71.37 -14.71 -13.54
N PRO A 212 71.73 -13.50 -14.02
CA PRO A 212 71.31 -12.27 -13.37
C PRO A 212 69.78 -12.11 -13.52
N LEU A 213 69.08 -12.01 -12.40
CA LEU A 213 67.67 -11.63 -12.34
C LEU A 213 67.54 -10.16 -12.82
N GLN A 214 67.16 -9.96 -14.08
CA GLN A 214 66.50 -8.75 -14.53
C GLN A 214 64.98 -8.96 -14.40
N GLY A 215 64.35 -8.26 -13.46
CA GLY A 215 62.90 -8.21 -13.28
C GLY A 215 62.51 -7.20 -12.20
N PRO A 216 61.61 -6.24 -12.46
CA PRO A 216 61.38 -5.08 -11.60
C PRO A 216 60.56 -5.43 -10.34
N MET A 217 61.05 -4.97 -9.18
CA MET A 217 60.38 -5.00 -7.87
C MET A 217 59.30 -3.92 -7.78
N GLU A 218 58.18 -4.06 -8.50
CA GLU A 218 57.06 -3.10 -8.38
C GLU A 218 55.75 -3.75 -7.87
N ASP A 219 55.60 -5.07 -7.92
CA ASP A 219 54.32 -5.73 -7.56
C ASP A 219 54.14 -6.08 -6.07
N LEU A 220 55.13 -5.83 -5.21
CA LEU A 220 55.04 -6.13 -3.77
C LEU A 220 54.48 -4.97 -2.93
N VAL A 221 54.19 -3.81 -3.53
CA VAL A 221 53.71 -2.61 -2.80
C VAL A 221 52.17 -2.48 -2.82
N HIS A 222 51.44 -3.22 -3.65
CA HIS A 222 49.99 -3.05 -3.81
C HIS A 222 49.10 -3.82 -2.83
N VAL A 223 49.65 -4.67 -1.95
CA VAL A 223 48.83 -5.41 -0.96
C VAL A 223 48.57 -4.60 0.33
N ASN A 224 49.32 -3.52 0.58
CA ASN A 224 49.26 -2.80 1.87
C ASN A 224 48.37 -1.55 1.87
N LEU A 225 47.64 -1.26 0.79
CA LEU A 225 46.80 -0.05 0.65
C LEU A 225 45.28 -0.32 0.69
N LEU A 226 44.83 -1.57 0.83
CA LEU A 226 43.40 -1.92 0.90
C LEU A 226 42.84 -2.12 2.32
N PHE A 227 43.62 -1.83 3.37
CA PHE A 227 43.20 -1.92 4.77
C PHE A 227 43.11 -0.57 5.50
N ARG A 228 43.16 0.57 4.78
CA ARG A 228 42.86 1.89 5.35
C ARG A 228 42.10 2.75 4.36
N SER A 229 40.77 2.59 4.31
CA SER A 229 39.74 3.64 4.11
C SER A 229 38.37 3.00 4.29
#